data_AF-A0A3M7SZ46-F1
#
_entry.id   AF-A0A3M7SZ46-F1
#
_cell.length_a   1.000
_cell.length_b   1.000
_cell.length_c   1.000
_cell.angle_alpha   90.00
_cell.angle_beta   90.00
_cell.angle_gamma   90.00
#
_symmetry.space_group_name_H-M   'P 1'
#
loop_
_entity.id
_entity.type
_entity.pdbx_description
1 polymer ?
#
loop_
_entity_poly.entity_id
_entity_poly.type
_entity_poly.pdbx_seq_one_letter_code
_entity_poly.pdbx_strand_id
1 'polypeptide(L)'
;MLKLFSLNAFACETRRAVAERIEALTDSDIKNEAKRLWARNGTNKQRVSKMDRELAKASLISKIRTEENQKKDLDFLERYSSNANY
;
A
#
# COMPACT_ATOMS: atom_id res chain seq x y z
N MET A 1 28.14 -7.82 11.34
CA MET A 1 27.35 -8.71 10.45
C MET A 1 25.87 -8.82 10.80
N LEU A 2 25.44 -8.79 12.08
CA LEU A 2 24.03 -8.98 12.47
C LEU A 2 23.03 -7.96 11.90
N LYS A 3 23.43 -6.69 11.69
CA LYS A 3 22.55 -5.64 11.15
C LYS A 3 22.09 -5.90 9.70
N LEU A 4 22.92 -6.52 8.86
CA LEU A 4 22.61 -6.80 7.45
C LEU A 4 21.52 -7.88 7.30
N PHE A 5 21.53 -8.90 8.17
CA PHE A 5 20.52 -9.96 8.13
C PHE A 5 19.15 -9.46 8.59
N SER A 6 19.11 -8.61 9.62
CA SER A 6 17.86 -8.01 10.12
C SER A 6 17.18 -7.11 9.09
N LEU A 7 17.95 -6.29 8.36
CA LEU A 7 17.42 -5.41 7.30
C LEU A 7 16.84 -6.22 6.12
N ASN A 8 17.47 -7.34 5.76
CA ASN A 8 17.00 -8.21 4.67
C ASN A 8 15.73 -8.99 5.04
N ALA A 9 15.63 -9.49 6.27
CA ALA A 9 14.43 -10.18 6.75
C ALA A 9 13.22 -9.23 6.80
N PHE A 10 13.43 -8.03 7.35
CA PHE A 10 12.38 -7.01 7.46
C PHE A 10 11.89 -6.52 6.07
N ALA A 11 12.80 -6.31 5.12
CA ALA A 11 12.43 -5.97 3.74
C ALA A 11 11.70 -7.12 3.01
N CYS A 12 11.90 -8.37 3.42
CA CYS A 12 11.17 -9.52 2.90
C CYS A 12 9.73 -9.53 3.41
N GLU A 13 9.53 -9.28 4.71
CA GLU A 13 8.22 -9.21 5.35
C GLU A 13 7.36 -8.07 4.77
N THR A 14 7.92 -6.88 4.58
CA THR A 14 7.18 -5.76 3.96
C THR A 14 6.73 -6.08 2.54
N ARG A 15 7.62 -6.70 1.73
CA ARG A 15 7.26 -7.10 0.36
C ARG A 15 6.15 -8.14 0.34
N ARG A 16 6.18 -9.09 1.28
CA ARG A 16 5.13 -10.10 1.43
C ARG A 16 3.80 -9.48 1.85
N ALA A 17 3.79 -8.60 2.85
CA ALA A 17 2.57 -7.91 3.29
C ALA A 17 1.94 -7.08 2.16
N VAL A 18 2.77 -6.35 1.38
CA VAL A 18 2.30 -5.63 0.19
C VAL A 18 1.67 -6.58 -0.84
N ALA A 19 2.32 -7.72 -1.11
CA ALA A 19 1.82 -8.70 -2.07
C ALA A 19 0.47 -9.30 -1.65
N GLU A 20 0.37 -9.75 -0.39
CA GLU A 20 -0.86 -10.34 0.16
C GLU A 20 -2.03 -9.33 0.11
N ARG A 21 -1.77 -8.05 0.41
CA ARG A 21 -2.79 -6.99 0.32
C ARG A 21 -3.21 -6.68 -1.12
N ILE A 22 -2.28 -6.76 -2.07
CA ILE A 22 -2.60 -6.58 -3.50
C ILE A 22 -3.44 -7.76 -4.02
N GLU A 23 -3.10 -8.98 -3.64
CA GLU A 23 -3.85 -10.19 -4.01
C GLU A 23 -5.25 -10.22 -3.38
N ALA A 24 -5.40 -9.65 -2.18
CA ALA A 24 -6.70 -9.51 -1.52
C ALA A 24 -7.62 -8.45 -2.16
N LEU A 25 -7.14 -7.65 -3.12
CA LEU A 25 -7.98 -6.66 -3.79
C LEU A 25 -9.07 -7.32 -4.62
N THR A 26 -10.31 -6.96 -4.32
CA THR A 26 -11.48 -7.47 -5.04
C THR A 26 -11.83 -6.57 -6.24
N ASP A 27 -12.62 -7.13 -7.16
CA ASP A 27 -13.24 -6.36 -8.25
C ASP A 27 -14.11 -5.21 -7.73
N SER A 28 -14.68 -5.33 -6.54
CA SER A 28 -15.46 -4.28 -5.88
C SER A 28 -14.57 -3.11 -5.50
N ASP A 29 -13.41 -3.37 -4.89
CA ASP A 29 -12.45 -2.34 -4.49
C ASP A 29 -11.96 -1.54 -5.69
N ILE A 30 -11.63 -2.23 -6.79
CA ILE A 30 -11.20 -1.61 -8.04
C ILE A 30 -12.31 -0.73 -8.63
N LYS A 31 -13.57 -1.22 -8.63
CA LYS A 31 -14.71 -0.43 -9.13
C LYS A 31 -14.99 0.80 -8.27
N ASN A 32 -14.89 0.67 -6.95
CA ASN A 32 -15.12 1.77 -6.01
C ASN A 32 -14.02 2.82 -6.13
N GLU A 33 -12.75 2.41 -6.24
CA GLU A 33 -11.65 3.34 -6.47
C GLU A 33 -11.78 4.05 -7.83
N ALA A 34 -12.17 3.35 -8.90
CA ALA A 34 -12.41 3.99 -10.19
C ALA A 34 -13.49 5.09 -10.10
N LYS A 35 -14.61 4.81 -9.42
CA LYS A 35 -15.67 5.81 -9.17
C LYS A 35 -15.17 6.98 -8.32
N ARG A 36 -14.36 6.70 -7.30
CA ARG A 36 -13.75 7.74 -6.45
C ARG A 36 -12.82 8.66 -7.27
N LEU A 37 -12.02 8.11 -8.17
CA LEU A 37 -11.14 8.87 -9.05
C LEU A 37 -11.95 9.75 -10.02
N TRP A 38 -13.07 9.26 -10.54
CA TRP A 38 -13.96 10.07 -11.37
C TRP A 38 -14.59 11.23 -10.59
N ALA A 39 -15.11 10.96 -9.39
CA ALA A 39 -15.68 11.99 -8.53
C ALA A 39 -14.65 13.09 -8.22
N ARG A 40 -13.40 12.71 -7.97
CA ARG A 40 -12.29 13.65 -7.76
C ARG A 40 -12.01 14.52 -9.00
N ASN A 41 -12.14 13.96 -10.19
CA ASN A 41 -11.88 14.65 -11.45
C ASN A 41 -13.15 15.28 -12.07
N GLY A 42 -14.26 15.34 -11.35
CA GLY A 42 -15.53 15.87 -11.85
C GLY A 42 -16.12 15.09 -13.03
N THR A 43 -15.68 13.84 -13.25
CA THR A 43 -16.13 13.01 -14.36
C THR A 43 -17.37 12.22 -13.98
N ASN A 44 -18.41 12.27 -14.80
CA ASN A 44 -19.60 11.43 -14.63
C ASN A 44 -19.69 10.39 -15.76
N LYS A 45 -19.41 9.13 -15.42
CA LYS A 45 -19.48 7.99 -16.35
C LYS A 45 -20.46 6.95 -15.81
N GLN A 46 -21.26 6.35 -16.68
CA GLN A 46 -22.21 5.30 -16.29
C GLN A 46 -21.55 3.93 -16.08
N ARG A 47 -20.42 3.65 -16.74
CA ARG A 47 -19.77 2.32 -16.72
C ARG A 47 -18.27 2.43 -16.57
N VAL A 48 -17.70 1.58 -15.71
CA VAL A 48 -16.24 1.50 -15.49
C VAL A 48 -15.61 0.75 -16.66
N SER A 49 -14.81 1.44 -17.47
CA SER A 49 -14.09 0.83 -18.58
C SER A 49 -12.90 -0.01 -18.10
N LYS A 50 -12.31 -0.80 -19.00
CA LYS A 50 -11.07 -1.53 -18.71
C LYS A 50 -9.94 -0.58 -18.28
N MET A 51 -9.80 0.56 -18.94
CA MET A 51 -8.77 1.57 -18.60
C MET A 51 -8.99 2.17 -17.22
N ASP A 52 -10.24 2.46 -16.85
CA ASP A 52 -10.56 2.98 -15.52
C ASP A 52 -10.22 1.98 -14.41
N ARG A 53 -10.37 0.67 -14.67
CA ARG A 53 -9.96 -0.39 -13.73
C ARG A 53 -8.45 -0.47 -13.56
N GLU A 54 -7.69 -0.40 -14.64
CA GLU A 54 -6.22 -0.45 -14.57
C GLU A 54 -5.66 0.77 -13.84
N LEU A 55 -6.22 1.96 -14.08
CA LEU A 55 -5.86 3.16 -13.32
C LEU A 55 -6.20 3.02 -11.82
N ALA A 56 -7.37 2.49 -11.50
CA ALA A 56 -7.79 2.24 -10.12
C ALA A 56 -6.88 1.22 -9.41
N LYS A 57 -6.51 0.12 -10.07
CA LYS A 57 -5.53 -0.85 -9.56
C LYS A 57 -4.19 -0.18 -9.26
N ALA A 58 -3.67 0.61 -10.20
CA ALA A 58 -2.40 1.33 -9.99
C ALA A 58 -2.47 2.30 -8.80
N SER A 59 -3.59 3.01 -8.65
CA SER A 59 -3.87 3.87 -7.48
C SER A 59 -3.83 3.08 -6.18
N LEU A 60 -4.56 1.96 -6.10
CA LEU A 60 -4.62 1.11 -4.90
C LEU A 60 -3.24 0.53 -4.55
N ILE A 61 -2.50 0.01 -5.53
CA ILE A 61 -1.14 -0.51 -5.33
C ILE A 61 -0.23 0.57 -4.75
N SER A 62 -0.32 1.81 -5.27
CA SER A 62 0.46 2.93 -4.77
C SER A 62 0.12 3.28 -3.32
N LYS A 63 -1.17 3.27 -2.96
CA LYS A 63 -1.62 3.47 -1.57
C LYS A 63 -1.11 2.38 -0.64
N ILE A 64 -1.26 1.11 -1.01
CA ILE A 64 -0.78 -0.02 -0.20
C ILE A 64 0.72 0.11 0.07
N ARG A 65 1.52 0.42 -0.96
CA ARG A 65 2.97 0.63 -0.79
C ARG A 65 3.29 1.80 0.14
N THR A 66 2.56 2.90 0.02
CA THR A 66 2.76 4.09 0.86
C THR A 66 2.41 3.80 2.32
N GLU A 67 1.27 3.13 2.56
CA GLU A 67 0.82 2.75 3.90
C GLU A 67 1.79 1.77 4.57
N GLU A 68 2.26 0.74 3.87
CA GLU A 68 3.24 -0.20 4.42
C GLU A 68 4.60 0.47 4.71
N ASN A 69 5.03 1.40 3.86
CA ASN A 69 6.24 2.19 4.14
C ASN A 69 6.07 3.08 5.37
N GLN A 70 4.93 3.75 5.52
CA GLN A 70 4.64 4.56 6.71
C GLN A 70 4.61 3.72 7.99
N LYS A 71 3.99 2.52 7.93
CA LYS A 71 3.98 1.58 9.06
C LYS A 71 5.40 1.17 9.45
N LYS A 72 6.26 0.90 8.46
CA LYS A 72 7.68 0.63 8.69
C LYS A 72 8.39 1.80 9.40
N ASP A 73 8.14 3.04 8.96
CA ASP A 73 8.78 4.22 9.56
C ASP A 73 8.35 4.42 11.02
N LEU A 74 7.08 4.14 11.34
CA LEU A 74 6.55 4.15 12.71
C LEU A 74 7.16 3.04 13.57
N ASP A 75 7.18 1.78 13.08
CA ASP A 75 7.78 0.65 13.79
C ASP A 75 9.27 0.88 14.07
N PHE A 76 9.98 1.55 13.14
CA PHE A 76 11.35 1.97 13.34
C PHE A 76 11.47 2.99 14.47
N LEU A 77 10.63 4.04 14.47
CA LEU A 77 10.66 5.08 15.51
C LEU A 77 10.35 4.52 16.91
N GLU A 78 9.38 3.61 17.02
CA GLU A 78 9.01 2.96 18.28
C GLU A 78 10.16 2.11 18.85
N ARG A 79 10.83 1.32 18.00
CA ARG A 79 12.00 0.51 18.42
C ARG A 79 13.19 1.35 18.85
N TYR A 80 13.39 2.52 18.25
CA TYR A 80 14.47 3.43 18.64
C TYR A 80 14.17 4.21 19.92
N SER A 81 12.93 4.66 20.10
CA SER A 81 12.51 5.35 21.33
C SER A 81 12.49 4.44 22.56
N SER A 82 12.11 3.17 22.39
CA SER A 82 12.14 2.17 23.48
C SER A 82 13.57 1.83 23.94
N ASN A 83 14.58 2.02 23.08
CA ASN A 83 15.99 1.76 23.39
C ASN A 83 16.75 3.01 23.89
N ALA A 84 16.13 4.19 23.90
CA ALA A 84 16.77 5.44 24.32
C ALA A 84 16.64 5.74 25.84
N ASN A 85 15.98 4.85 26.61
CA ASN A 85 15.82 4.96 28.06
C ASN A 85 16.83 4.09 28.83
N TYR A 86 18.12 4.21 28.54
CA TYR A 86 19.22 3.64 29.34
C TYR A 86 20.35 4.66 29.53
#